data_AF-A0A356SFU4-F1
#
_entry.id   AF-A0A356SFU4-F1
#
_cell.length_a   1.000
_cell.length_b   1.000
_cell.length_c   1.000
_cell.angle_alpha   90.00
_cell.angle_beta   90.00
_cell.angle_gamma   90.00
#
_symmetry.space_group_name_H-M   'P 1'
#
loop_
_entity.id
_entity.type
_entity.pdbx_description
1 polymer ?
#
loop_
_entity_poly.entity_id
_entity_poly.type
_entity_poly.pdbx_seq_one_letter_code
_entity_poly.pdbx_strand_id
1 'polypeptide(L)'
;GLGIPAEPLFRSLEDESFQIDSSSTADARTSMYTQYVLQAGSFRATEDADKRRGELALLGLESKIEEMKTDTGIWHRVYIGPFQSRSKMAKARSLTAQSDIDTLLLKRAQ
;
A
#
# COMPACT_ATOMS: atom_id res chain seq x y z
N GLY A 1 -69.02 2.45 28.79
CA GLY A 1 -67.72 2.95 29.30
C GLY A 1 -66.74 1.81 29.20
N LEU A 2 -65.51 1.97 28.71
CA LEU A 2 -64.60 3.11 28.81
C LEU A 2 -63.93 3.35 27.44
N GLY A 3 -63.72 4.62 27.10
CA GLY A 3 -63.10 5.04 25.84
C GLY A 3 -61.58 4.85 25.84
N ILE A 4 -61.05 4.47 24.67
CA ILE A 4 -59.62 4.53 24.36
C ILE A 4 -59.42 5.82 23.56
N PRO A 5 -58.69 6.84 24.07
CA PRO A 5 -58.25 7.95 23.25
C PRO A 5 -57.08 7.52 22.35
N ALA A 6 -57.10 8.04 21.12
CA ALA A 6 -56.06 7.89 20.13
C ALA A 6 -54.73 8.51 20.60
N GLU A 7 -53.65 7.75 20.50
CA GLU A 7 -52.29 8.29 20.48
C GLU A 7 -51.71 8.14 19.07
N PRO A 8 -51.10 9.19 18.49
CA PRO A 8 -50.51 9.13 17.17
C PRO A 8 -49.26 8.25 17.19
N LEU A 9 -49.25 7.24 16.32
CA LEU A 9 -48.09 6.39 16.07
C LEU A 9 -46.92 7.29 15.67
N PHE A 10 -45.94 7.36 16.56
CA PHE A 10 -44.77 8.21 16.44
C PHE A 10 -44.07 7.96 15.11
N ARG A 11 -44.12 9.00 14.28
CA ARG A 11 -43.15 9.49 13.31
C ARG A 11 -42.15 8.46 12.77
N SER A 12 -42.34 8.16 11.49
CA SER A 12 -41.32 7.73 10.52
C SER A 12 -39.93 8.18 10.94
N LEU A 13 -39.08 7.23 11.34
CA LEU A 13 -37.64 7.44 11.33
C LEU A 13 -37.15 7.05 9.94
N GLU A 14 -36.76 8.09 9.23
CA GLU A 14 -35.77 8.12 8.16
C GLU A 14 -34.68 7.03 8.23
N ASP A 15 -34.21 6.71 7.02
CA ASP A 15 -32.85 6.30 6.68
C ASP A 15 -32.54 4.79 6.69
N GLU A 16 -33.12 4.09 5.71
CA GLU A 16 -32.38 3.01 5.03
C GLU A 16 -31.23 3.62 4.22
N SER A 17 -30.08 3.84 4.86
CA SER A 17 -28.80 3.81 4.17
C SER A 17 -27.93 2.70 4.75
N PHE A 18 -27.99 1.54 4.09
CA PHE A 18 -27.13 0.40 4.35
C PHE A 18 -25.69 0.76 4.02
N GLN A 19 -24.92 1.21 5.03
CA GLN A 19 -23.48 1.36 4.92
C GLN A 19 -22.77 0.10 5.39
N ILE A 20 -22.02 -0.45 4.45
CA ILE A 20 -21.28 -1.71 4.51
C ILE A 20 -20.29 -1.68 5.67
N ASP A 21 -20.37 -2.73 6.48
CA ASP A 21 -19.49 -3.07 7.60
C ASP A 21 -18.01 -2.89 7.26
N SER A 22 -17.45 -1.77 7.70
CA SER A 22 -16.01 -1.56 7.81
C SER A 22 -15.56 -2.01 9.20
N SER A 23 -15.69 -3.30 9.52
CA SER A 23 -15.03 -3.89 10.68
C SER A 23 -13.57 -4.23 10.33
N SER A 24 -12.73 -3.20 10.32
CA SER A 24 -11.28 -3.34 10.47
C SER A 24 -10.73 -2.21 11.33
N THR A 25 -11.32 -2.07 12.51
CA THR A 25 -10.84 -1.12 13.54
C THR A 25 -10.71 -1.83 14.88
N ALA A 26 -9.74 -2.72 15.01
CA ALA A 26 -9.36 -3.29 16.31
C ALA A 26 -7.91 -3.78 16.37
N ASP A 27 -6.94 -3.01 15.83
CA ASP A 27 -5.53 -3.11 16.26
C ASP A 27 -4.75 -1.79 16.08
N ALA A 28 -5.46 -0.66 16.14
CA ALA A 28 -4.91 0.68 15.86
C ALA A 28 -4.44 1.41 17.13
N ARG A 29 -3.71 0.74 18.02
CA ARG A 29 -3.00 1.41 19.13
C ARG A 29 -1.62 0.80 19.30
N THR A 30 -0.63 1.43 18.67
CA THR A 30 0.81 1.11 18.68
C THR A 30 1.37 0.26 17.52
N SER A 31 0.91 0.50 16.29
CA SER A 31 1.72 0.14 15.11
C SER A 31 2.30 1.42 14.53
N MET A 32 3.56 1.73 14.86
CA MET A 32 4.34 2.62 14.01
C MET A 32 4.31 2.01 12.62
N TYR A 33 3.56 2.63 11.69
CA TYR A 33 3.26 2.10 10.36
C TYR A 33 4.56 1.88 9.58
N THR A 34 5.15 0.71 9.79
CA THR A 34 6.40 0.32 9.17
C THR A 34 6.06 -0.27 7.83
N GLN A 35 6.31 0.49 6.77
CA GLN A 35 6.12 0.04 5.40
C GLN A 35 7.38 -0.70 4.94
N TYR A 36 7.17 -1.84 4.29
CA TYR A 36 8.25 -2.60 3.67
C TYR A 36 8.40 -2.15 2.22
N VAL A 37 9.61 -1.81 1.80
CA VAL A 37 9.90 -1.53 0.39
C VAL A 37 11.08 -2.39 -0.04
N LEU A 38 11.11 -2.78 -1.31
CA LEU A 38 12.24 -3.50 -1.90
C LEU A 38 12.95 -2.55 -2.86
N GLN A 39 14.24 -2.29 -2.66
CA GLN A 39 15.05 -1.57 -3.64
C GLN A 39 15.54 -2.56 -4.69
N ALA A 40 15.15 -2.36 -5.94
CA ALA A 40 15.47 -3.22 -7.10
C ALA A 40 16.62 -2.70 -7.95
N GLY A 41 17.35 -1.69 -7.46
CA GLY A 41 18.53 -1.15 -8.10
C GLY A 41 18.76 0.33 -7.79
N SER A 42 19.98 0.77 -8.10
CA SER A 42 20.41 2.18 -8.07
C SER A 42 21.19 2.46 -9.36
N PHE A 43 20.69 3.38 -10.17
CA PHE A 43 21.24 3.65 -11.49
C PHE A 43 21.76 5.07 -11.62
N ARG A 44 22.75 5.25 -12.48
CA ARG A 44 23.30 6.57 -12.83
C ARG A 44 22.47 7.24 -13.91
N ALA A 45 21.97 6.47 -14.87
CA ALA A 45 21.10 6.96 -15.93
C ALA A 45 19.63 6.71 -15.60
N THR A 46 18.79 7.70 -15.93
CA THR A 46 17.33 7.57 -15.81
C THR A 46 16.79 6.44 -16.70
N GLU A 47 17.36 6.24 -17.88
CA GLU A 47 16.94 5.19 -18.83
C GLU A 47 17.12 3.78 -18.25
N ASP A 48 18.22 3.50 -17.54
CA ASP A 48 18.44 2.20 -16.90
C ASP A 48 17.44 1.96 -15.75
N ALA A 49 17.14 3.02 -14.98
CA ALA A 49 16.10 2.95 -13.95
C ALA A 49 14.70 2.73 -14.54
N ASP A 50 14.41 3.34 -15.69
CA ASP A 50 13.14 3.18 -16.39
C ASP A 50 12.99 1.76 -16.97
N LYS A 51 14.07 1.22 -17.58
CA LYS A 51 14.12 -0.17 -18.01
C LYS A 51 13.82 -1.12 -16.86
N ARG A 52 14.48 -0.94 -15.71
CA ARG A 52 14.22 -1.75 -14.51
C ARG A 52 12.77 -1.63 -14.04
N ARG A 53 12.19 -0.43 -14.06
CA ARG A 53 10.77 -0.23 -13.76
C ARG A 53 9.86 -0.98 -14.73
N GLY A 54 10.20 -0.97 -16.02
CA GLY A 54 9.51 -1.73 -17.06
C GLY A 54 9.55 -3.24 -16.83
N GLU A 55 10.74 -3.78 -16.54
CA GLU A 55 10.91 -5.20 -16.18
C GLU A 55 10.02 -5.61 -15.00
N LEU A 56 9.97 -4.76 -13.96
CA LEU A 56 9.13 -4.99 -12.79
C LEU A 56 7.63 -4.89 -13.11
N ALA A 57 7.24 -3.98 -13.99
CA ALA A 57 5.85 -3.85 -14.44
C ALA A 57 5.38 -5.10 -15.22
N LEU A 58 6.26 -5.73 -16.00
CA LEU A 58 5.97 -7.01 -16.67
C LEU A 58 5.71 -8.15 -15.67
N LEU A 59 6.30 -8.08 -14.48
CA LEU A 59 6.04 -9.01 -13.37
C LEU A 59 4.77 -8.65 -12.57
N GLY A 60 4.04 -7.61 -12.97
CA GLY A 60 2.87 -7.10 -12.23
C GLY A 60 3.25 -6.40 -10.92
N LEU A 61 4.49 -5.94 -10.78
CA LEU A 61 4.99 -5.28 -9.58
C LEU A 61 4.99 -3.76 -9.75
N GLU A 62 4.29 -3.07 -8.86
CA GLU A 62 4.30 -1.60 -8.82
C GLU A 62 5.65 -1.10 -8.30
N SER A 63 6.28 -0.23 -9.08
CA SER A 63 7.61 0.32 -8.76
C SER A 63 7.70 1.83 -9.00
N LYS A 64 8.53 2.47 -8.17
CA LYS A 64 8.77 3.91 -8.17
C LYS A 64 10.27 4.21 -8.29
N ILE A 65 10.60 5.19 -9.12
CA ILE A 65 11.96 5.73 -9.22
C ILE A 65 12.04 6.96 -8.31
N GLU A 66 13.02 6.97 -7.40
CA GLU A 66 13.34 8.16 -6.59
C GLU A 66 14.74 8.65 -6.95
N GLU A 67 14.84 9.95 -7.17
CA GLU A 67 16.11 10.63 -7.38
C GLU A 67 16.75 10.96 -6.02
N MET A 68 18.01 10.57 -5.84
CA MET A 68 18.80 10.91 -4.67
C MET A 68 20.09 11.61 -5.09
N LYS A 69 20.30 12.82 -4.58
CA LYS A 69 21.55 13.57 -4.76
C LYS A 69 22.52 13.19 -3.63
N THR A 70 23.71 12.72 -3.99
CA THR A 70 24.79 12.37 -3.07
C THR A 70 26.06 13.09 -3.50
N ASP A 71 27.11 13.10 -2.67
CA ASP A 71 28.42 13.67 -3.00
C ASP A 71 29.01 13.09 -4.30
N THR A 72 28.70 11.83 -4.60
CA THR A 72 29.14 11.15 -5.82
C THR A 72 28.31 11.52 -7.06
N GLY A 73 27.22 12.28 -6.92
CA GLY A 73 26.29 12.65 -8.00
C GLY A 73 24.85 12.17 -7.78
N ILE A 74 24.06 12.23 -8.85
CA ILE A 74 22.64 11.86 -8.84
C ILE A 74 22.49 10.35 -9.07
N TRP A 75 21.63 9.73 -8.27
CA TRP A 75 21.25 8.33 -8.40
C TRP A 75 19.74 8.20 -8.56
N HIS A 76 19.32 7.32 -9.47
CA HIS A 76 17.93 6.94 -9.69
C HIS A 76 17.71 5.56 -9.07
N ARG A 77 17.06 5.53 -7.91
CA ARG A 77 16.81 4.29 -7.17
C ARG A 77 15.42 3.77 -7.47
N VAL A 78 15.33 2.50 -7.83
CA VAL A 78 14.06 1.84 -8.15
C VAL A 78 13.59 1.08 -6.93
N TYR A 79 12.38 1.38 -6.46
CA TYR A 79 11.76 0.71 -5.32
C TYR A 79 10.47 0.01 -5.75
N ILE A 80 10.13 -1.08 -5.09
CA ILE A 80 8.90 -1.85 -5.26
C ILE A 80 8.08 -1.76 -3.98
N GLY A 81 6.78 -1.53 -4.13
CA GLY A 81 5.86 -1.27 -3.02
C GLY A 81 5.62 0.24 -2.83
N PRO A 82 5.10 0.66 -1.66
CA PRO A 82 5.22 0.02 -0.34
C PRO A 82 4.28 -1.16 -0.07
N PHE A 83 4.77 -2.13 0.69
CA PHE A 83 4.01 -3.28 1.17
C PHE A 83 3.62 -3.13 2.64
N GLN A 84 2.35 -3.33 2.93
CA GLN A 84 1.78 -3.29 4.28
C GLN A 84 2.04 -4.58 5.09
N SER A 85 2.41 -5.68 4.41
CA SER A 85 2.64 -6.98 5.07
C SER A 85 3.88 -7.66 4.51
N ARG A 86 4.62 -8.34 5.40
CA ARG A 86 5.83 -9.12 5.05
C ARG A 86 5.54 -10.17 3.98
N SER A 87 4.37 -10.81 4.02
CA SER A 87 3.98 -11.84 3.04
C SER A 87 3.84 -11.27 1.62
N LYS A 88 3.27 -10.07 1.46
CA LYS A 88 3.17 -9.40 0.14
C LYS A 88 4.57 -9.04 -0.39
N MET A 89 5.43 -8.50 0.47
CA MET A 89 6.82 -8.21 0.13
C MET A 89 7.60 -9.48 -0.26
N ALA A 90 7.44 -10.58 0.48
CA ALA A 90 8.12 -11.84 0.20
C ALA A 90 7.71 -12.43 -1.16
N LYS A 91 6.43 -12.31 -1.53
CA LYS A 91 5.97 -12.69 -2.88
C LYS A 91 6.65 -11.84 -3.95
N ALA A 92 6.67 -10.52 -3.80
CA ALA A 92 7.34 -9.64 -4.75
C ALA A 92 8.84 -9.96 -4.88
N ARG A 93 9.54 -10.16 -3.76
CA ARG A 93 10.96 -10.57 -3.75
C ARG A 93 11.19 -11.90 -4.46
N SER A 94 10.26 -12.85 -4.31
CA SER A 94 10.37 -14.15 -4.99
C SER A 94 10.15 -14.01 -6.50
N LEU A 95 9.23 -13.14 -6.93
CA LEU A 95 9.00 -12.84 -8.34
C LEU A 95 10.23 -12.19 -8.98
N THR A 96 10.81 -11.18 -8.33
CA THR A 96 12.02 -10.52 -8.85
C THR A 96 13.22 -11.47 -8.91
N ALA A 97 13.39 -12.33 -7.90
CA ALA A 97 14.47 -13.30 -7.88
C ALA A 97 14.37 -14.35 -9.01
N GLN A 98 13.15 -14.72 -9.41
CA GLN A 98 12.92 -15.62 -10.56
C GLN A 98 13.28 -14.98 -11.90
N SER A 99 13.42 -13.66 -11.96
CA SER A 99 13.85 -12.90 -13.14
C SER A 99 15.25 -12.33 -13.00
N ASP A 100 16.07 -12.90 -12.10
CA ASP A 100 17.45 -12.47 -11.83
C ASP A 100 17.59 -11.01 -11.39
N ILE A 101 16.52 -10.46 -10.79
CA ILE A 101 16.50 -9.10 -10.22
C ILE A 101 16.71 -9.19 -8.71
N ASP A 102 17.91 -8.84 -8.28
CA ASP A 102 18.25 -8.68 -6.87
C ASP A 102 17.49 -7.52 -6.22
N THR A 103 17.03 -7.75 -4.99
CA THR A 103 16.32 -6.75 -4.21
C THR A 103 16.85 -6.63 -2.78
N LEU A 104 16.95 -5.39 -2.30
CA LEU A 104 17.28 -5.06 -0.91
C LEU A 104 16.01 -4.68 -0.15
N LEU A 105 15.74 -5.36 0.97
CA LEU A 105 14.61 -5.01 1.85
C LEU A 105 14.94 -3.80 2.71
N LEU A 106 14.10 -2.76 2.63
CA LEU A 106 14.13 -1.61 3.53
C LEU A 106 12.81 -1.54 4.30
N LYS A 107 12.91 -1.08 5.55
CA LYS A 107 11.78 -0.71 6.39
C LYS A 107 11.76 0.81 6.49
N ARG A 108 10.64 1.43 6.14
CA ARG A 108 10.44 2.88 6.27
C ARG A 108 9.35 3.13 7.31
N ALA A 109 9.63 4.04 8.24
CA ALA A 109 8.58 4.62 9.08
C ALA A 109 7.81 5.63 8.22
N GLN A 110 6.48 5.63 8.30
CA GLN A 110 5.66 6.69 7.71
C GLN A 110 5.88 8.03 8.41
#